data_AF-A0A2N3TB73-F1
#
_entry.id   AF-A0A2N3TB73-F1
#
_cell.length_a   1.000
_cell.length_b   1.000
_cell.length_c   1.000
_cell.angle_alpha   90.00
_cell.angle_beta   90.00
_cell.angle_gamma   90.00
#
_symmetry.space_group_name_H-M   'P 1'
#
loop_
_entity.id
_entity.type
_entity.pdbx_description
1 polymer ?
#
loop_
_entity_poly.entity_id
_entity_poly.type
_entity_poly.pdbx_seq_one_letter_code
_entity_poly.pdbx_strand_id
1 'polypeptide(L)'
;MQNIIYKIAPLMLLFFTVSVFGQKQSDNFYYYKGEKFFLDIDTRTISISFEGENSINSFKSLRSNSIKITEIIEDNSRATVVSLDAKATSKKAVKSYYMEVSTSKNMTIADYYKEIESYKKLPNILMASPTYTTKSGGDLGLSNNFYVKLKDKNDIDILYKKAKEMNLEVLGHDKHMPLWFTLSVKSKNKLNSLQLANIFYETGWFESTEPAFMYHNIATSNDTYYNNQWSLNNTGQNGGTSGIDINMEEAWSITTGDPSIKTAVYDHGLEMNHPDLQANVHGTGFDANNGTSPATVRGSHGTACAGIIGAVKDNNLGISGVAPTSKLISISINLVSSDSPSQLASGFNWAWKNGADVISNSWEDMRHRAL
;
A
#
# COMPACT_ATOMS: atom_id res chain seq x y z
N MET A 1 46.56 56.79 24.85
CA MET A 1 45.09 56.71 24.68
C MET A 1 44.77 55.39 23.99
N GLN A 2 44.12 54.51 24.76
CA GLN A 2 43.38 53.28 24.42
C GLN A 2 43.84 52.36 23.26
N ASN A 3 44.31 51.18 23.70
CA ASN A 3 44.21 49.88 23.03
C ASN A 3 42.79 49.60 22.49
N ILE A 4 42.66 48.77 21.46
CA ILE A 4 41.91 47.49 21.50
C ILE A 4 42.22 46.67 20.24
N ILE A 5 42.78 45.49 20.49
CA ILE A 5 42.94 44.36 19.58
C ILE A 5 41.59 43.63 19.56
N TYR A 6 40.94 43.50 18.40
CA TYR A 6 39.81 42.58 18.25
C TYR A 6 40.29 41.19 17.84
N LYS A 7 40.25 40.27 18.81
CA LYS A 7 40.32 38.82 18.61
C LYS A 7 39.05 38.36 17.89
N ILE A 8 39.20 37.68 16.75
CA ILE A 8 38.14 36.90 16.11
C ILE A 8 38.03 35.59 16.90
N ALA A 9 36.97 35.46 17.70
CA ALA A 9 36.57 34.20 18.33
C ALA A 9 35.54 33.49 17.43
N PRO A 10 35.54 32.14 17.34
CA PRO A 10 34.57 31.43 16.52
C PRO A 10 33.20 31.42 17.23
N LEU A 11 32.17 31.82 16.49
CA LEU A 11 30.79 31.86 16.95
C LEU A 11 30.26 30.42 17.10
N MET A 12 30.28 29.88 18.32
CA MET A 12 29.45 28.74 18.71
C MET A 12 27.98 29.16 18.63
N LEU A 13 27.22 28.67 17.65
CA LEU A 13 25.76 28.79 17.69
C LEU A 13 25.20 27.74 18.67
N LEU A 14 24.75 28.25 19.81
CA LEU A 14 23.99 27.53 20.83
C LEU A 14 22.58 27.24 20.33
N PHE A 15 22.11 26.02 20.60
CA PHE A 15 20.73 25.57 20.46
C PHE A 15 19.77 26.47 21.26
N PHE A 16 18.68 26.90 20.63
CA PHE A 16 17.49 27.42 21.33
C PHE A 16 16.34 26.44 21.14
N THR A 17 15.93 25.79 22.23
CA THR A 17 14.68 25.04 22.34
C THR A 17 13.55 26.03 22.61
N VAL A 18 12.59 26.13 21.69
CA VAL A 18 11.27 26.71 21.97
C VAL A 18 10.26 25.57 21.95
N SER A 19 9.85 25.17 23.15
CA SER A 19 8.73 24.25 23.37
C SER A 19 7.41 24.99 23.18
N VAL A 20 6.72 24.71 22.08
CA VAL A 20 5.31 25.05 21.89
C VAL A 20 4.50 23.81 22.23
N PHE A 21 3.60 23.92 23.22
CA PHE A 21 2.55 22.94 23.46
C PHE A 21 1.56 22.98 22.29
N GLY A 22 1.78 22.08 21.33
CA GLY A 22 0.80 21.65 20.33
C GLY A 22 0.83 20.12 20.32
N GLN A 23 -0.29 19.47 19.96
CA GLN A 23 -0.36 18.02 19.73
C GLN A 23 0.94 17.53 19.08
N LYS A 24 1.62 16.57 19.70
CA LYS A 24 2.89 16.01 19.26
C LYS A 24 2.69 15.40 17.87
N GLN A 25 2.83 16.22 16.84
CA GLN A 25 2.79 15.82 15.45
C GLN A 25 3.87 14.75 15.27
N SER A 26 3.52 13.63 14.64
CA SER A 26 4.42 12.48 14.52
C SER A 26 5.74 12.94 13.91
N ASP A 27 6.86 12.63 14.57
CA ASP A 27 8.23 12.87 14.05
C ASP A 27 8.55 11.98 12.83
N ASN A 28 7.55 11.31 12.24
CA ASN A 28 7.69 10.39 11.13
C ASN A 28 7.23 11.10 9.86
N PHE A 29 8.19 11.52 9.06
CA PHE A 29 7.95 12.13 7.76
C PHE A 29 9.10 11.78 6.82
N TYR A 30 8.91 12.03 5.53
CA TYR A 30 9.99 12.05 4.55
C TYR A 30 9.82 13.25 3.63
N TYR A 31 10.90 13.62 2.94
CA TYR A 31 10.84 14.65 1.90
C TYR A 31 10.70 14.01 0.52
N TYR A 32 9.84 14.60 -0.31
CA TYR A 32 9.73 14.26 -1.72
C TYR A 32 9.49 15.53 -2.51
N LYS A 33 10.34 15.78 -3.51
CA LYS A 33 10.27 16.99 -4.38
C LYS A 33 10.16 18.32 -3.63
N GLY A 34 10.83 18.47 -2.49
CA GLY A 34 10.76 19.71 -1.71
C GLY A 34 9.73 19.69 -0.58
N GLU A 35 8.76 18.78 -0.62
CA GLU A 35 7.62 18.77 0.29
C GLU A 35 7.76 17.70 1.37
N LYS A 36 7.18 17.98 2.55
CA LYS A 36 7.19 17.07 3.70
C LYS A 36 5.92 16.22 3.72
N PHE A 37 6.10 14.90 3.69
CA PHE A 37 5.02 13.91 3.75
C PHE A 37 5.05 13.20 5.10
N PHE A 38 3.98 13.35 5.89
CA PHE A 38 3.85 12.73 7.20
C PHE A 38 3.34 11.29 7.09
N LEU A 39 3.84 10.45 7.99
CA LEU A 39 3.53 9.04 8.10
C LEU A 39 2.94 8.73 9.47
N ASP A 40 1.98 7.81 9.48
CA ASP A 40 1.45 7.23 10.71
C ASP A 40 2.19 5.93 11.02
N ILE A 41 2.45 5.66 12.30
CA ILE A 41 3.08 4.40 12.71
C ILE A 41 2.06 3.29 12.59
N ASP A 42 2.44 2.23 11.90
CA ASP A 42 1.72 0.97 11.94
C ASP A 42 2.35 0.06 12.98
N THR A 43 1.58 -0.29 14.02
CA THR A 43 2.08 -1.18 15.06
C THR A 43 1.93 -2.65 14.72
N ARG A 44 1.27 -3.03 13.62
CA ARG A 44 0.99 -4.44 13.25
C ARG A 44 2.23 -5.24 12.93
N THR A 45 3.26 -4.61 12.38
CA THR A 45 4.50 -5.26 11.96
C THR A 45 5.72 -4.44 12.34
N ILE A 46 6.90 -5.07 12.35
CA ILE A 46 8.20 -4.42 12.53
C ILE A 46 9.07 -4.78 11.33
N SER A 47 9.65 -3.78 10.67
CA SER A 47 10.61 -3.96 9.58
C SER A 47 11.98 -4.34 10.12
N ILE A 48 12.52 -5.45 9.63
CA ILE A 48 13.82 -6.01 10.03
C ILE A 48 14.72 -6.17 8.81
N SER A 49 15.92 -5.60 8.88
CA SER A 49 16.98 -5.82 7.90
C SER A 49 18.21 -6.43 8.56
N PHE A 50 18.81 -7.44 7.93
CA PHE A 50 19.93 -8.19 8.48
C PHE A 50 20.92 -8.65 7.39
N GLU A 51 22.13 -8.99 7.81
CA GLU A 51 23.22 -9.41 6.91
C GLU A 51 23.60 -10.88 7.15
N GLY A 52 23.92 -11.60 6.07
CA GLY A 52 24.46 -12.96 6.10
C GLY A 52 23.42 -14.09 6.07
N GLU A 53 23.63 -15.07 5.19
CA GLU A 53 22.74 -16.22 4.98
C GLU A 53 22.51 -17.05 6.25
N ASN A 54 23.53 -17.19 7.09
CA ASN A 54 23.43 -17.96 8.34
C ASN A 54 22.38 -17.38 9.31
N SER A 55 22.07 -16.09 9.21
CA SER A 55 21.06 -15.44 10.03
C SER A 55 19.62 -15.81 9.62
N ILE A 56 19.39 -16.30 8.40
CA ILE A 56 18.06 -16.69 7.91
C ILE A 56 17.44 -17.77 8.82
N ASN A 57 18.23 -18.77 9.21
CA ASN A 57 17.74 -19.88 10.05
C ASN A 57 17.36 -19.39 11.44
N SER A 58 18.11 -18.45 12.02
CA SER A 58 17.77 -17.83 13.29
C SER A 58 16.44 -17.10 13.22
N PHE A 59 16.17 -16.34 12.15
CA PHE A 59 14.88 -15.66 11.99
C PHE A 59 13.72 -16.61 11.66
N LYS A 60 13.95 -17.65 10.85
CA LYS A 60 12.95 -18.70 10.63
C LYS A 60 12.54 -19.38 11.93
N SER A 61 13.47 -19.54 12.87
CA SER A 61 13.17 -20.13 14.19
C SER A 61 12.34 -19.24 15.11
N LEU A 62 12.25 -17.93 14.82
CA LEU A 62 11.34 -17.02 15.54
C LEU A 62 9.86 -17.27 15.19
N ARG A 63 9.57 -17.97 14.09
CA ARG A 63 8.20 -18.31 13.69
C ARG A 63 7.54 -19.15 14.79
N SER A 64 6.38 -18.70 15.23
CA SER A 64 5.54 -19.42 16.18
C SER A 64 4.07 -19.20 15.82
N ASN A 65 3.15 -19.84 16.54
CA ASN A 65 1.72 -19.57 16.37
C ASN A 65 1.35 -18.09 16.66
N SER A 66 2.18 -17.36 17.42
CA SER A 66 1.95 -15.97 17.79
C SER A 66 2.82 -14.97 17.01
N ILE A 67 3.90 -15.41 16.37
CA ILE A 67 4.82 -14.56 15.61
C ILE A 67 4.87 -15.04 14.16
N LYS A 68 4.23 -14.27 13.28
CA LYS A 68 4.32 -14.43 11.83
C LYS A 68 5.47 -13.57 11.31
N ILE A 69 6.22 -14.09 10.35
CA ILE A 69 7.16 -13.30 9.57
C ILE A 69 6.78 -13.41 8.10
N THR A 70 6.97 -12.33 7.36
CA THR A 70 6.79 -12.33 5.89
C THR A 70 7.80 -13.26 5.23
N GLU A 71 7.74 -13.35 3.90
CA GLU A 71 8.87 -13.85 3.14
C GLU A 71 10.13 -13.04 3.46
N ILE A 72 11.27 -13.73 3.51
CA ILE A 72 12.58 -13.11 3.65
C ILE A 72 13.08 -12.78 2.25
N ILE A 73 13.18 -11.48 1.96
CA ILE A 73 13.54 -10.95 0.66
C ILE A 73 15.03 -10.64 0.64
N GLU A 74 15.76 -11.09 -0.38
CA GLU A 74 17.17 -10.72 -0.58
C GLU A 74 17.26 -9.30 -1.17
N ASP A 75 18.01 -8.42 -0.50
CA ASP A 75 18.33 -7.08 -0.99
C ASP A 75 19.57 -7.15 -1.90
N ASN A 76 19.33 -6.97 -3.20
CA ASN A 76 20.35 -7.02 -4.24
C ASN A 76 21.10 -5.69 -4.44
N SER A 77 20.75 -4.62 -3.69
CA SER A 77 21.32 -3.28 -3.90
C SER A 77 22.84 -3.28 -3.87
N ARG A 78 23.45 -4.02 -2.94
CA ARG A 78 24.91 -4.11 -2.81
C ARG A 78 25.58 -4.73 -4.04
N ALA A 79 24.95 -5.73 -4.66
CA ALA A 79 25.50 -6.43 -5.81
C ALA A 79 25.40 -5.60 -7.10
N THR A 80 24.36 -4.76 -7.23
CA THR A 80 24.02 -4.05 -8.46
C THR A 80 24.68 -2.67 -8.60
N VAL A 81 25.01 -2.00 -7.49
CA VAL A 81 25.66 -0.67 -7.53
C VAL A 81 27.10 -0.72 -8.01
N VAL A 82 27.57 0.41 -8.56
CA VAL A 82 28.98 0.67 -8.85
C VAL A 82 29.65 1.21 -7.58
N SER A 83 30.43 0.37 -6.92
CA SER A 83 31.16 0.73 -5.70
C SER A 83 32.47 1.42 -6.04
N LEU A 84 32.73 2.57 -5.40
CA LEU A 84 33.99 3.33 -5.55
C LEU A 84 34.95 3.10 -4.37
N ASP A 85 34.44 2.58 -3.26
CA ASP A 85 35.23 2.24 -2.06
C ASP A 85 35.66 0.76 -2.09
N ALA A 86 36.93 0.51 -1.74
CA ALA A 86 37.50 -0.84 -1.75
C ALA A 86 36.83 -1.78 -0.73
N LYS A 87 36.39 -1.27 0.43
CA LYS A 87 35.70 -2.08 1.44
C LYS A 87 34.30 -2.45 0.96
N ALA A 88 33.56 -1.49 0.40
CA ALA A 88 32.27 -1.75 -0.23
C ALA A 88 32.39 -2.78 -1.37
N THR A 89 33.44 -2.65 -2.19
CA THR A 89 33.75 -3.60 -3.28
C THR A 89 34.02 -5.01 -2.76
N SER A 90 34.84 -5.16 -1.71
CA SER A 90 35.11 -6.47 -1.09
C SER A 90 33.88 -7.13 -0.47
N LYS A 91 32.85 -6.34 -0.16
CA LYS A 91 31.61 -6.82 0.45
C LYS A 91 30.52 -7.15 -0.56
N LYS A 92 30.73 -6.97 -1.87
CA LYS A 92 29.66 -7.19 -2.87
C LYS A 92 28.96 -8.55 -2.81
N ALA A 93 29.67 -9.60 -2.40
CA ALA A 93 29.10 -10.94 -2.23
C ALA A 93 28.37 -11.15 -0.89
N VAL A 94 28.47 -10.21 0.04
CA VAL A 94 27.78 -10.28 1.33
C VAL A 94 26.32 -9.90 1.13
N LYS A 95 25.43 -10.85 1.37
CA LYS A 95 23.99 -10.67 1.17
C LYS A 95 23.33 -9.98 2.35
N SER A 96 22.39 -9.12 2.04
CA SER A 96 21.50 -8.48 2.99
C SER A 96 20.06 -8.92 2.73
N TYR A 97 19.25 -8.92 3.76
CA TYR A 97 17.89 -9.41 3.72
C TYR A 97 16.95 -8.46 4.43
N TYR A 98 15.69 -8.52 4.02
CA TYR A 98 14.59 -7.79 4.61
C TYR A 98 13.43 -8.75 4.92
N MET A 99 12.74 -8.50 6.03
CA MET A 99 11.47 -9.13 6.36
C MET A 99 10.67 -8.22 7.30
N GLU A 100 9.39 -8.54 7.47
CA GLU A 100 8.60 -7.98 8.55
C GLU A 100 8.17 -9.05 9.55
N VAL A 101 8.07 -8.65 10.82
CA VAL A 101 7.63 -9.51 11.92
C VAL A 101 6.35 -8.96 12.51
N SER A 102 5.31 -9.79 12.63
CA SER A 102 4.02 -9.39 13.21
C SER A 102 4.14 -9.15 14.71
N THR A 103 3.38 -8.18 15.21
CA THR A 103 3.26 -7.89 16.64
C THR A 103 1.94 -8.40 17.22
N SER A 104 1.77 -8.24 18.53
CA SER A 104 0.49 -8.51 19.20
C SER A 104 -0.58 -7.46 18.86
N LYS A 105 -1.83 -7.89 18.71
CA LYS A 105 -2.97 -6.97 18.52
C LYS A 105 -3.05 -5.95 19.66
N ASN A 106 -3.36 -4.69 19.32
CA ASN A 106 -3.56 -3.57 20.26
C ASN A 106 -2.32 -3.17 21.07
N MET A 107 -1.12 -3.36 20.52
CA MET A 107 0.12 -2.94 21.16
C MET A 107 0.17 -1.41 21.36
N THR A 108 0.59 -0.96 22.54
CA THR A 108 0.87 0.47 22.78
C THR A 108 2.12 0.88 22.00
N ILE A 109 2.21 2.15 21.60
CA ILE A 109 3.42 2.68 20.92
C ILE A 109 4.68 2.48 21.78
N ALA A 110 4.56 2.60 23.10
CA ALA A 110 5.70 2.42 24.00
C ALA A 110 6.21 0.97 24.02
N ASP A 111 5.31 -0.01 24.05
CA ASP A 111 5.68 -1.42 24.04
C ASP A 111 6.17 -1.86 22.66
N TYR A 112 5.60 -1.30 21.60
CA TYR A 112 6.06 -1.48 20.22
C TYR A 112 7.53 -1.09 20.05
N TYR A 113 7.94 0.08 20.55
CA TYR A 113 9.35 0.48 20.51
C TYR A 113 10.24 -0.39 21.39
N LYS A 114 9.77 -0.89 22.54
CA LYS A 114 10.56 -1.85 23.35
C LYS A 114 10.80 -3.16 22.59
N GLU A 115 9.80 -3.62 21.84
CA GLU A 115 9.91 -4.82 21.02
C GLU A 115 10.90 -4.61 19.85
N ILE A 116 10.86 -3.45 19.18
CA ILE A 116 11.87 -3.06 18.19
C ILE A 116 13.29 -3.11 18.78
N GLU A 117 13.49 -2.53 19.98
CA GLU A 117 14.79 -2.56 20.67
C GLU A 117 15.23 -3.98 21.06
N SER A 118 14.30 -4.91 21.24
CA SER A 118 14.63 -6.32 21.48
C SER A 118 15.23 -6.97 20.24
N TYR A 119 14.69 -6.68 19.04
CA TYR A 119 15.21 -7.19 17.78
C TYR A 119 16.60 -6.66 17.47
N LYS A 120 16.89 -5.38 17.77
CA LYS A 120 18.22 -4.78 17.58
C LYS A 120 19.37 -5.51 18.31
N LYS A 121 19.05 -6.35 19.32
CA LYS A 121 20.03 -7.14 20.08
C LYS A 121 20.40 -8.46 19.40
N LEU A 122 19.65 -8.89 18.39
CA LEU A 122 19.93 -10.11 17.65
C LEU A 122 21.20 -9.95 16.77
N PRO A 123 21.95 -11.04 16.54
CA PRO A 123 23.17 -10.98 15.74
C PRO A 123 22.88 -10.58 14.29
N ASN A 124 23.80 -9.82 13.71
CA ASN A 124 23.79 -9.39 12.31
C ASN A 124 22.57 -8.53 11.88
N ILE A 125 21.82 -7.96 12.84
CA ILE A 125 20.82 -6.95 12.53
C ILE A 125 21.51 -5.68 12.04
N LEU A 126 21.12 -5.25 10.84
CA LEU A 126 21.45 -3.92 10.32
C LEU A 126 20.49 -2.89 10.88
N MET A 127 19.19 -3.21 10.88
CA MET A 127 18.14 -2.31 11.33
C MET A 127 16.90 -3.08 11.82
N ALA A 128 16.27 -2.58 12.87
CA ALA A 128 14.89 -2.87 13.23
C ALA A 128 14.16 -1.53 13.40
N SER A 129 13.02 -1.37 12.74
CA SER A 129 12.36 -0.06 12.61
C SER A 129 10.83 -0.20 12.59
N PRO A 130 10.09 0.87 12.96
CA PRO A 130 8.67 0.92 12.70
C PRO A 130 8.32 0.68 11.23
N THR A 131 7.13 0.15 11.02
CA THR A 131 6.41 0.22 9.74
C THR A 131 5.42 1.38 9.78
N TYR A 132 4.96 1.79 8.62
CA TYR A 132 4.19 3.02 8.47
C TYR A 132 2.98 2.82 7.58
N THR A 133 1.98 3.69 7.73
CA THR A 133 0.90 3.85 6.75
C THR A 133 0.94 5.24 6.11
N THR A 134 0.55 5.30 4.84
CA THR A 134 0.25 6.58 4.18
C THR A 134 -1.14 7.07 4.59
N LYS A 135 -1.40 8.36 4.39
CA LYS A 135 -2.75 8.94 4.56
C LYS A 135 -3.83 8.27 3.69
N SER A 136 -3.43 7.62 2.59
CA SER A 136 -4.33 6.91 1.68
C SER A 136 -4.49 5.42 2.03
N GLY A 137 -3.90 4.93 3.13
CA GLY A 137 -4.12 3.58 3.63
C GLY A 137 -3.21 2.48 3.05
N GLY A 138 -2.00 2.83 2.59
CA GLY A 138 -1.00 1.84 2.12
C GLY A 138 0.07 1.55 3.17
N ASP A 139 0.43 0.27 3.32
CA ASP A 139 1.46 -0.20 4.25
C ASP A 139 2.86 0.02 3.67
N LEU A 140 3.77 0.57 4.47
CA LEU A 140 5.14 0.93 4.10
C LEU A 140 6.13 0.33 5.09
N GLY A 141 6.83 -0.69 4.64
CA GLY A 141 8.02 -1.20 5.31
C GLY A 141 9.20 -0.26 5.11
N LEU A 142 10.19 -0.32 6.00
CA LEU A 142 11.40 0.50 5.91
C LEU A 142 12.65 -0.38 5.82
N SER A 143 13.38 -0.30 4.70
CA SER A 143 14.65 -1.01 4.55
C SER A 143 15.80 -0.28 5.24
N ASN A 144 16.92 -0.96 5.49
CA ASN A 144 18.15 -0.35 6.00
C ASN A 144 18.83 0.62 5.01
N ASN A 145 18.31 0.78 3.81
CA ASN A 145 18.91 1.64 2.80
C ASN A 145 18.22 3.00 2.72
N PHE A 146 18.94 3.99 2.21
CA PHE A 146 18.39 5.25 1.74
C PHE A 146 19.25 5.81 0.60
N TYR A 147 18.67 6.70 -0.19
CA TYR A 147 19.27 7.23 -1.40
C TYR A 147 19.72 8.67 -1.18
N VAL A 148 20.85 9.03 -1.78
CA VAL A 148 21.42 10.38 -1.73
C VAL A 148 21.84 10.80 -3.14
N LYS A 149 21.30 11.92 -3.61
CA LYS A 149 21.71 12.56 -4.86
C LYS A 149 22.72 13.67 -4.57
N LEU A 150 23.94 13.52 -5.05
CA LEU A 150 24.95 14.58 -4.99
C LEU A 150 24.53 15.79 -5.84
N LYS A 151 24.91 17.00 -5.41
CA LYS A 151 24.71 18.22 -6.22
C LYS A 151 25.67 18.26 -7.39
N ASP A 152 26.92 17.88 -7.14
CA ASP A 152 27.96 17.72 -8.13
C ASP A 152 28.76 16.43 -7.89
N LYS A 153 29.34 15.86 -8.94
CA LYS A 153 30.17 14.65 -8.85
C LYS A 153 31.38 14.82 -7.90
N ASN A 154 31.86 16.04 -7.71
CA ASN A 154 32.99 16.36 -6.85
C ASN A 154 32.61 16.37 -5.35
N ASP A 155 31.32 16.30 -5.00
CA ASP A 155 30.84 16.25 -3.61
C ASP A 155 30.99 14.85 -2.97
N ILE A 156 31.58 13.90 -3.69
CA ILE A 156 31.75 12.52 -3.22
C ILE A 156 32.52 12.41 -1.91
N ASP A 157 33.54 13.26 -1.69
CA ASP A 157 34.31 13.26 -0.45
C ASP A 157 33.46 13.71 0.75
N ILE A 158 32.49 14.61 0.52
CA ILE A 158 31.53 15.02 1.54
C ILE A 158 30.65 13.83 1.90
N LEU A 159 30.14 13.09 0.90
CA LEU A 159 29.35 11.87 1.12
C LEU A 159 30.08 10.86 2.01
N TYR A 160 31.32 10.49 1.67
CA TYR A 160 32.09 9.52 2.43
C TYR A 160 32.43 10.02 3.85
N LYS A 161 32.75 11.31 4.00
CA LYS A 161 32.99 11.92 5.30
C LYS A 161 31.74 11.84 6.19
N LYS A 162 30.58 12.23 5.68
CA LYS A 162 29.31 12.21 6.43
C LYS A 162 28.82 10.80 6.73
N ALA A 163 28.94 9.89 5.77
CA ALA A 163 28.65 8.48 6.01
C ALA A 163 29.51 7.90 7.15
N LYS A 164 30.80 8.25 7.20
CA LYS A 164 31.68 7.81 8.30
C LYS A 164 31.28 8.42 9.65
N GLU A 165 31.01 9.72 9.69
CA GLU A 165 30.57 10.43 10.92
C GLU A 165 29.29 9.83 11.50
N MET A 166 28.38 9.35 10.64
CA MET A 166 27.07 8.82 11.03
C MET A 166 27.03 7.28 11.11
N ASN A 167 28.17 6.60 11.04
CA ASN A 167 28.29 5.14 11.05
C ASN A 167 27.43 4.44 9.97
N LEU A 168 27.62 4.86 8.72
CA LEU A 168 26.94 4.33 7.54
C LEU A 168 27.92 3.65 6.59
N GLU A 169 27.39 2.82 5.70
CA GLU A 169 28.10 2.28 4.55
C GLU A 169 27.62 2.95 3.27
N VAL A 170 28.55 3.44 2.45
CA VAL A 170 28.22 3.85 1.07
C VAL A 170 28.39 2.62 0.20
N LEU A 171 27.29 2.07 -0.32
CA LEU A 171 27.34 0.87 -1.15
C LEU A 171 27.93 1.18 -2.54
N GLY A 172 27.54 2.31 -3.11
CA GLY A 172 27.93 2.74 -4.45
C GLY A 172 26.85 3.59 -5.09
N HIS A 173 27.04 3.91 -6.37
CA HIS A 173 26.07 4.64 -7.17
C HIS A 173 25.37 3.73 -8.19
N ASP A 174 24.20 4.16 -8.65
CA ASP A 174 23.53 3.52 -9.79
C ASP A 174 24.34 3.72 -11.08
N LYS A 175 24.44 2.67 -11.90
CA LYS A 175 25.27 2.69 -13.13
C LYS A 175 24.81 3.72 -14.18
N HIS A 176 23.52 4.04 -14.19
CA HIS A 176 22.89 4.96 -15.14
C HIS A 176 22.62 6.34 -14.52
N MET A 177 22.67 6.42 -13.19
CA MET A 177 22.48 7.66 -12.43
C MET A 177 23.67 7.91 -11.49
N PRO A 178 24.83 8.37 -12.01
CA PRO A 178 26.09 8.40 -11.26
C PRO A 178 26.15 9.40 -10.09
N LEU A 179 25.17 10.30 -9.97
CA LEU A 179 25.03 11.19 -8.81
C LEU A 179 24.18 10.56 -7.69
N TRP A 180 23.47 9.48 -7.97
CA TRP A 180 22.59 8.81 -7.00
C TRP A 180 23.31 7.65 -6.34
N PHE A 181 23.55 7.80 -5.05
CA PHE A 181 24.23 6.83 -4.20
C PHE A 181 23.25 6.13 -3.27
N THR A 182 23.48 4.83 -3.08
CA THR A 182 22.80 4.03 -2.07
C THR A 182 23.66 3.94 -0.82
N LEU A 183 23.10 4.32 0.32
CA LEU A 183 23.71 4.21 1.63
C LEU A 183 22.95 3.16 2.46
N SER A 184 23.69 2.41 3.26
CA SER A 184 23.16 1.38 4.14
C SER A 184 23.47 1.71 5.60
N VAL A 185 22.46 1.56 6.45
CA VAL A 185 22.58 1.63 7.90
C VAL A 185 23.39 0.44 8.41
N LYS A 186 24.44 0.72 9.18
CA LYS A 186 25.24 -0.33 9.84
C LYS A 186 24.59 -0.78 11.14
N SER A 187 24.88 -2.03 11.52
CA SER A 187 24.48 -2.58 12.82
C SER A 187 24.80 -1.65 13.98
N LYS A 188 23.91 -1.61 14.97
CA LYS A 188 23.97 -0.77 16.19
C LYS A 188 23.86 0.74 15.93
N ASN A 189 23.44 1.18 14.75
CA ASN A 189 23.05 2.56 14.55
C ASN A 189 21.79 2.87 15.39
N LYS A 190 21.77 4.06 16.01
CA LYS A 190 20.63 4.51 16.83
C LYS A 190 19.47 5.00 15.96
N LEU A 191 19.78 5.48 14.76
CA LEU A 191 18.82 6.05 13.83
C LEU A 191 18.47 5.03 12.74
N ASN A 192 17.22 5.05 12.28
CA ASN A 192 16.80 4.29 11.11
C ASN A 192 17.06 5.08 9.81
N SER A 193 16.89 4.42 8.66
CA SER A 193 17.11 5.03 7.35
C SER A 193 16.21 6.23 7.06
N LEU A 194 14.98 6.26 7.58
CA LEU A 194 14.05 7.40 7.49
C LEU A 194 14.63 8.65 8.17
N GLN A 195 15.05 8.52 9.43
CA GLN A 195 15.64 9.60 10.20
C GLN A 195 16.94 10.09 9.57
N LEU A 196 17.77 9.17 9.07
CA LEU A 196 19.04 9.51 8.42
C LEU A 196 18.83 10.24 7.09
N ALA A 197 17.87 9.80 6.27
CA ALA A 197 17.48 10.49 5.04
C ALA A 197 17.01 11.92 5.36
N ASN A 198 16.16 12.10 6.38
CA ASN A 198 15.71 13.44 6.79
C ASN A 198 16.87 14.33 7.25
N ILE A 199 17.81 13.81 8.04
CA ILE A 199 18.99 14.58 8.47
C ILE A 199 19.82 15.01 7.26
N PHE A 200 20.08 14.11 6.31
CA PHE A 200 20.84 14.46 5.11
C PHE A 200 20.10 15.50 4.25
N TYR A 201 18.77 15.42 4.18
CA TYR A 201 17.93 16.39 3.48
C TYR A 201 18.02 17.77 4.15
N GLU A 202 17.73 17.84 5.44
CA GLU A 202 17.58 19.08 6.21
C GLU A 202 18.90 19.83 6.40
N THR A 203 20.03 19.11 6.37
CA THR A 203 21.36 19.73 6.37
C THR A 203 21.73 20.42 5.06
N GLY A 204 21.04 20.08 3.96
CA GLY A 204 21.31 20.63 2.63
C GLY A 204 22.68 20.25 2.08
N TRP A 205 23.32 19.19 2.58
CA TRP A 205 24.60 18.71 2.04
C TRP A 205 24.47 18.20 0.60
N PHE A 206 23.31 17.64 0.27
CA PHE A 206 23.04 16.94 -0.99
C PHE A 206 21.85 17.58 -1.73
N GLU A 207 21.63 17.22 -2.99
CA GLU A 207 20.54 17.77 -3.81
C GLU A 207 19.19 17.18 -3.38
N SER A 208 19.14 15.87 -3.15
CA SER A 208 17.97 15.15 -2.66
C SER A 208 18.40 13.95 -1.84
N THR A 209 17.55 13.53 -0.91
CA THR A 209 17.72 12.30 -0.15
C THR A 209 16.38 11.68 0.18
N GLU A 210 16.27 10.37 0.03
CA GLU A 210 15.00 9.66 0.14
C GLU A 210 15.20 8.34 0.90
N PRO A 211 14.33 8.01 1.87
CA PRO A 211 14.34 6.68 2.48
C PRO A 211 13.98 5.61 1.44
N ALA A 212 14.56 4.41 1.58
CA ALA A 212 14.15 3.27 0.75
C ALA A 212 13.03 2.50 1.46
N PHE A 213 11.78 2.89 1.19
CA PHE A 213 10.61 2.14 1.62
C PHE A 213 10.50 0.81 0.87
N MET A 214 10.06 -0.21 1.59
CA MET A 214 9.65 -1.48 1.03
C MET A 214 8.17 -1.36 0.68
N TYR A 215 7.87 -1.61 -0.59
CA TYR A 215 6.49 -1.65 -1.05
C TYR A 215 5.91 -3.01 -0.71
N HIS A 216 4.87 -3.03 0.12
CA HIS A 216 3.96 -4.15 0.15
C HIS A 216 3.03 -4.01 -1.06
N ASN A 217 2.68 -5.16 -1.66
CA ASN A 217 1.59 -5.36 -2.61
C ASN A 217 0.98 -4.04 -3.10
N ILE A 218 1.39 -3.58 -4.29
CA ILE A 218 0.69 -2.50 -5.00
C ILE A 218 -0.79 -2.84 -4.87
N ALA A 219 -1.52 -2.05 -4.07
CA ALA A 219 -2.91 -2.35 -3.78
C ALA A 219 -3.57 -2.58 -5.13
N THR A 220 -4.13 -3.78 -5.34
CA THR A 220 -4.64 -4.13 -6.67
C THR A 220 -5.70 -3.13 -7.07
N SER A 221 -6.45 -2.56 -6.12
CA SER A 221 -7.32 -1.41 -6.33
C SER A 221 -6.98 -0.20 -5.43
N ASN A 222 -7.19 1.01 -5.96
CA ASN A 222 -7.11 2.28 -5.20
C ASN A 222 -8.46 2.76 -4.62
N ASP A 223 -9.52 1.96 -4.75
CA ASP A 223 -10.88 2.36 -4.38
C ASP A 223 -11.08 2.48 -2.86
N THR A 224 -11.89 3.46 -2.44
CA THR A 224 -12.01 3.92 -1.04
C THR A 224 -12.34 2.78 -0.06
N TYR A 225 -13.18 1.82 -0.46
CA TYR A 225 -13.62 0.72 0.39
C TYR A 225 -13.07 -0.65 -0.04
N TYR A 226 -12.08 -0.71 -0.93
CA TYR A 226 -11.52 -1.99 -1.41
C TYR A 226 -11.01 -2.87 -0.27
N ASN A 227 -10.32 -2.28 0.72
CA ASN A 227 -9.80 -3.02 1.88
C ASN A 227 -10.90 -3.68 2.74
N ASN A 228 -12.17 -3.26 2.59
CA ASN A 228 -13.32 -3.87 3.26
C ASN A 228 -13.90 -5.05 2.47
N GLN A 229 -13.53 -5.22 1.20
CA GLN A 229 -14.04 -6.28 0.31
C GLN A 229 -13.29 -7.59 0.52
N TRP A 230 -13.47 -8.17 1.71
CA TRP A 230 -12.87 -9.45 2.09
C TRP A 230 -13.16 -10.59 1.12
N SER A 231 -14.29 -10.52 0.40
CA SER A 231 -14.64 -11.53 -0.60
C SER A 231 -13.72 -11.51 -1.82
N LEU A 232 -13.08 -10.37 -2.13
CA LEU A 232 -12.15 -10.20 -3.24
C LEU A 232 -10.70 -10.45 -2.82
N ASN A 233 -10.32 -9.93 -1.64
CA ASN A 233 -9.02 -10.15 -1.01
C ASN A 233 -9.18 -10.23 0.51
N ASN A 234 -9.00 -11.42 1.06
CA ASN A 234 -9.09 -11.70 2.48
C ASN A 234 -7.70 -11.66 3.13
N THR A 235 -7.41 -10.56 3.81
CA THR A 235 -6.20 -10.36 4.62
C THR A 235 -6.41 -10.75 6.09
N GLY A 236 -7.59 -11.30 6.43
CA GLY A 236 -8.01 -11.62 7.79
C GLY A 236 -8.81 -10.50 8.47
N GLN A 237 -9.31 -9.54 7.69
CA GLN A 237 -10.21 -8.50 8.18
C GLN A 237 -11.47 -9.09 8.80
N ASN A 238 -12.02 -8.42 9.83
CA ASN A 238 -13.22 -8.83 10.56
C ASN A 238 -13.17 -10.25 11.16
N GLY A 239 -11.98 -10.78 11.42
CA GLY A 239 -11.82 -12.14 11.96
C GLY A 239 -11.93 -13.26 10.92
N GLY A 240 -11.89 -12.91 9.62
CA GLY A 240 -11.82 -13.87 8.54
C GLY A 240 -10.51 -14.66 8.52
N THR A 241 -10.54 -15.81 7.83
CA THR A 241 -9.34 -16.59 7.55
C THR A 241 -8.66 -16.04 6.31
N SER A 242 -7.45 -15.49 6.47
CA SER A 242 -6.70 -14.92 5.34
C SER A 242 -6.47 -15.93 4.22
N GLY A 243 -6.62 -15.47 2.97
CA GLY A 243 -6.53 -16.27 1.75
C GLY A 243 -7.79 -17.10 1.42
N ILE A 244 -8.85 -16.99 2.24
CA ILE A 244 -10.16 -17.58 1.93
C ILE A 244 -11.04 -16.49 1.31
N ASP A 245 -10.87 -16.32 0.00
CA ASP A 245 -11.58 -15.39 -0.89
C ASP A 245 -11.71 -16.02 -2.29
N ILE A 246 -12.21 -15.26 -3.27
CA ILE A 246 -12.36 -15.73 -4.65
C ILE A 246 -11.09 -15.58 -5.50
N ASN A 247 -9.95 -15.21 -4.90
CA ASN A 247 -8.67 -14.92 -5.58
C ASN A 247 -8.83 -13.90 -6.71
N MET A 248 -9.47 -12.77 -6.40
CA MET A 248 -9.84 -11.80 -7.43
C MET A 248 -8.62 -11.05 -7.98
N GLU A 249 -7.60 -10.84 -7.15
CA GLU A 249 -6.36 -10.16 -7.55
C GLU A 249 -5.64 -10.91 -8.67
N GLU A 250 -5.51 -12.22 -8.52
CA GLU A 250 -4.95 -13.12 -9.52
C GLU A 250 -5.82 -13.17 -10.77
N ALA A 251 -7.14 -13.22 -10.62
CA ALA A 251 -8.05 -13.24 -11.75
C ALA A 251 -8.01 -11.92 -12.57
N TRP A 252 -7.90 -10.76 -11.91
CA TRP A 252 -7.72 -9.47 -12.59
C TRP A 252 -6.40 -9.36 -13.34
N SER A 253 -5.36 -10.10 -12.93
CA SER A 253 -4.12 -10.19 -13.71
C SER A 253 -4.30 -10.91 -15.05
N ILE A 254 -5.37 -11.71 -15.20
CA ILE A 254 -5.76 -12.38 -16.45
C ILE A 254 -6.72 -11.49 -17.24
N THR A 255 -7.79 -11.00 -16.61
CA THR A 255 -8.77 -10.09 -17.22
C THR A 255 -9.58 -9.34 -16.17
N THR A 256 -9.95 -8.09 -16.47
CA THR A 256 -10.88 -7.27 -15.69
C THR A 256 -12.31 -7.29 -16.25
N GLY A 257 -12.63 -8.27 -17.08
CA GLY A 257 -13.83 -8.31 -17.89
C GLY A 257 -13.60 -7.80 -19.32
N ASP A 258 -14.68 -7.70 -20.09
CA ASP A 258 -14.67 -7.23 -21.47
C ASP A 258 -15.86 -6.29 -21.68
N PRO A 259 -15.67 -5.06 -22.20
CA PRO A 259 -16.76 -4.12 -22.45
C PRO A 259 -17.79 -4.62 -23.49
N SER A 260 -17.51 -5.69 -24.25
CA SER A 260 -18.50 -6.33 -25.11
C SER A 260 -19.51 -7.18 -24.32
N ILE A 261 -19.14 -7.65 -23.12
CA ILE A 261 -19.97 -8.52 -22.29
C ILE A 261 -20.93 -7.67 -21.45
N LYS A 262 -22.23 -7.99 -21.54
CA LYS A 262 -23.31 -7.28 -20.87
C LYS A 262 -24.02 -8.18 -19.87
N THR A 263 -23.98 -7.80 -18.61
CA THR A 263 -24.72 -8.45 -17.53
C THR A 263 -26.01 -7.68 -17.24
N ALA A 264 -27.15 -8.29 -17.51
CA ALA A 264 -28.44 -7.81 -17.08
C ALA A 264 -28.64 -8.11 -15.59
N VAL A 265 -28.73 -7.04 -14.79
CA VAL A 265 -29.13 -7.10 -13.38
C VAL A 265 -30.66 -7.07 -13.36
N TYR A 266 -31.27 -8.24 -13.16
CA TYR A 266 -32.72 -8.38 -13.10
C TYR A 266 -33.18 -8.35 -11.64
N ASP A 267 -33.54 -7.17 -11.16
CA ASP A 267 -33.81 -6.90 -9.74
C ASP A 267 -34.81 -5.73 -9.60
N HIS A 268 -34.80 -4.99 -8.48
CA HIS A 268 -35.57 -3.78 -8.25
C HIS A 268 -35.14 -2.57 -9.11
N GLY A 269 -34.31 -2.77 -10.13
CA GLY A 269 -33.60 -1.72 -10.87
C GLY A 269 -32.29 -1.30 -10.22
N LEU A 270 -31.43 -0.63 -10.98
CA LEU A 270 -30.14 -0.10 -10.52
C LEU A 270 -30.05 1.41 -10.74
N GLU A 271 -29.39 2.12 -9.81
CA GLU A 271 -29.13 3.55 -9.90
C GLU A 271 -28.10 3.84 -11.00
N MET A 272 -28.58 4.11 -12.21
CA MET A 272 -27.75 4.22 -13.41
C MET A 272 -26.75 5.38 -13.41
N ASN A 273 -27.03 6.42 -12.62
CA ASN A 273 -26.17 7.59 -12.43
C ASN A 273 -25.32 7.51 -11.16
N HIS A 274 -25.25 6.35 -10.51
CA HIS A 274 -24.36 6.16 -9.36
C HIS A 274 -22.91 6.42 -9.79
N PRO A 275 -22.14 7.28 -9.08
CA PRO A 275 -20.80 7.67 -9.50
C PRO A 275 -19.85 6.50 -9.77
N ASP A 276 -20.04 5.42 -9.02
CA ASP A 276 -19.23 4.20 -9.09
C ASP A 276 -19.71 3.19 -10.16
N LEU A 277 -20.86 3.42 -10.80
CA LEU A 277 -21.45 2.49 -11.78
C LEU A 277 -21.60 3.10 -13.18
N GLN A 278 -21.83 4.40 -13.28
CA GLN A 278 -22.32 5.07 -14.49
C GLN A 278 -21.46 4.82 -15.74
N ALA A 279 -20.15 4.61 -15.61
CA ALA A 279 -19.27 4.33 -16.75
C ALA A 279 -19.49 2.92 -17.36
N ASN A 280 -20.08 2.02 -16.59
CA ASN A 280 -20.37 0.64 -16.97
C ASN A 280 -21.84 0.39 -17.30
N VAL A 281 -22.73 1.34 -17.07
CA VAL A 281 -24.14 1.20 -17.45
C VAL A 281 -24.29 1.21 -18.98
N HIS A 282 -25.13 0.31 -19.49
CA HIS A 282 -25.44 0.19 -20.91
C HIS A 282 -26.93 0.31 -21.17
N GLY A 283 -27.27 1.32 -21.98
CA GLY A 283 -28.65 1.61 -22.37
C GLY A 283 -29.50 2.16 -21.20
N THR A 284 -30.79 2.28 -21.46
CA THR A 284 -31.77 2.84 -20.51
C THR A 284 -32.48 1.77 -19.68
N GLY A 285 -32.17 0.49 -19.90
CA GLY A 285 -32.81 -0.65 -19.25
C GLY A 285 -34.28 -0.87 -19.62
N PHE A 286 -34.92 -1.81 -18.92
CA PHE A 286 -36.31 -2.21 -19.11
C PHE A 286 -37.03 -2.42 -17.79
N ASP A 287 -38.29 -2.03 -17.74
CA ASP A 287 -39.19 -2.22 -16.62
C ASP A 287 -40.20 -3.34 -16.93
N ALA A 288 -39.95 -4.53 -16.38
CA ALA A 288 -40.77 -5.71 -16.60
C ALA A 288 -42.14 -5.63 -15.91
N ASN A 289 -42.34 -4.70 -14.97
CA ASN A 289 -43.65 -4.50 -14.34
C ASN A 289 -44.70 -3.96 -15.31
N ASN A 290 -44.32 -3.02 -16.17
CA ASN A 290 -45.21 -2.32 -17.09
C ASN A 290 -44.85 -2.54 -18.57
N GLY A 291 -43.74 -3.23 -18.86
CA GLY A 291 -43.29 -3.50 -20.21
C GLY A 291 -42.69 -2.30 -20.93
N THR A 292 -42.07 -1.36 -20.20
CA THR A 292 -41.57 -0.08 -20.76
C THR A 292 -40.07 0.11 -20.56
N SER A 293 -39.49 1.09 -21.26
CA SER A 293 -38.14 1.61 -21.00
C SER A 293 -38.25 3.12 -20.78
N PRO A 294 -37.47 3.73 -19.88
CA PRO A 294 -36.34 3.17 -19.11
C PRO A 294 -36.76 2.22 -17.98
N ALA A 295 -35.78 1.51 -17.41
CA ALA A 295 -35.96 0.80 -16.15
C ALA A 295 -36.29 1.78 -15.00
N THR A 296 -37.01 1.29 -13.98
CA THR A 296 -37.37 2.09 -12.80
C THR A 296 -36.68 1.54 -11.55
N VAL A 297 -36.02 2.40 -10.79
CA VAL A 297 -35.41 2.03 -9.50
C VAL A 297 -36.47 2.02 -8.40
N ARG A 298 -36.66 0.87 -7.76
CA ARG A 298 -37.66 0.63 -6.71
C ARG A 298 -37.05 0.29 -5.35
N GLY A 299 -35.75 0.02 -5.29
CA GLY A 299 -35.04 -0.35 -4.09
C GLY A 299 -33.53 -0.31 -4.29
N SER A 300 -32.77 -0.49 -3.21
CA SER A 300 -31.30 -0.44 -3.22
C SER A 300 -30.63 -1.77 -3.60
N HIS A 301 -31.37 -2.88 -3.57
CA HIS A 301 -30.82 -4.22 -3.75
C HIS A 301 -30.16 -4.40 -5.14
N GLY A 302 -30.83 -4.01 -6.22
CA GLY A 302 -30.28 -4.07 -7.58
C GLY A 302 -29.02 -3.23 -7.77
N THR A 303 -28.95 -2.03 -7.17
CA THR A 303 -27.73 -1.20 -7.17
C THR A 303 -26.58 -1.89 -6.44
N ALA A 304 -26.84 -2.53 -5.29
CA ALA A 304 -25.82 -3.27 -4.54
C ALA A 304 -25.30 -4.48 -5.34
N CYS A 305 -26.20 -5.25 -5.96
CA CYS A 305 -25.83 -6.34 -6.86
C CYS A 305 -24.99 -5.84 -8.05
N ALA A 306 -25.39 -4.73 -8.67
CA ALA A 306 -24.67 -4.11 -9.77
C ALA A 306 -23.25 -3.66 -9.37
N GLY A 307 -23.06 -3.14 -8.15
CA GLY A 307 -21.75 -2.78 -7.61
C GLY A 307 -20.82 -3.97 -7.45
N ILE A 308 -21.30 -5.09 -6.91
CA ILE A 308 -20.51 -6.32 -6.81
C ILE A 308 -20.09 -6.83 -8.19
N ILE A 309 -20.97 -6.73 -9.19
CA ILE A 309 -20.68 -7.18 -10.55
C ILE A 309 -19.67 -6.26 -11.24
N GLY A 310 -19.89 -4.95 -11.24
CA GLY A 310 -19.24 -4.05 -12.18
C GLY A 310 -19.06 -2.61 -11.71
N ALA A 311 -18.90 -2.38 -10.40
CA ALA A 311 -18.36 -1.09 -9.94
C ALA A 311 -17.00 -0.82 -10.58
N VAL A 312 -16.77 0.45 -10.93
CA VAL A 312 -15.59 0.88 -11.70
C VAL A 312 -14.37 0.82 -10.80
N LYS A 313 -13.47 -0.10 -11.10
CA LYS A 313 -12.22 -0.25 -10.38
C LYS A 313 -11.26 0.91 -10.64
N ASP A 314 -10.49 1.29 -9.63
CA ASP A 314 -9.43 2.32 -9.65
C ASP A 314 -9.90 3.76 -9.88
N ASN A 315 -11.15 4.07 -9.54
CA ASN A 315 -11.70 5.42 -9.69
C ASN A 315 -11.61 6.25 -8.39
N ASN A 316 -11.00 5.69 -7.32
CA ASN A 316 -10.90 6.26 -5.98
C ASN A 316 -12.26 6.45 -5.27
N LEU A 317 -13.32 5.82 -5.74
CA LEU A 317 -14.66 5.86 -5.16
C LEU A 317 -15.03 4.47 -4.63
N GLY A 318 -16.02 4.42 -3.76
CA GLY A 318 -16.78 3.19 -3.48
C GLY A 318 -15.96 1.89 -3.40
N ILE A 319 -16.36 0.91 -4.20
CA ILE A 319 -15.85 -0.46 -4.21
C ILE A 319 -15.37 -0.85 -5.61
N SER A 320 -14.62 -1.95 -5.73
CA SER A 320 -14.31 -2.57 -7.02
C SER A 320 -15.28 -3.69 -7.35
N GLY A 321 -15.82 -3.70 -8.57
CA GLY A 321 -16.63 -4.82 -9.07
C GLY A 321 -15.77 -6.01 -9.49
N VAL A 322 -16.35 -7.21 -9.53
CA VAL A 322 -15.68 -8.44 -10.00
C VAL A 322 -15.24 -8.32 -11.47
N ALA A 323 -16.10 -7.76 -12.33
CA ALA A 323 -15.83 -7.52 -13.75
C ALA A 323 -15.95 -6.01 -14.06
N PRO A 324 -14.99 -5.20 -13.59
CA PRO A 324 -15.11 -3.75 -13.55
C PRO A 324 -15.05 -3.06 -14.93
N THR A 325 -14.83 -3.81 -16.01
CA THR A 325 -14.87 -3.28 -17.38
C THR A 325 -16.07 -3.77 -18.21
N SER A 326 -16.79 -4.78 -17.70
CA SER A 326 -18.01 -5.30 -18.33
C SER A 326 -19.16 -4.30 -18.18
N LYS A 327 -20.22 -4.50 -18.99
CA LYS A 327 -21.36 -3.60 -19.02
C LYS A 327 -22.56 -4.12 -18.23
N LEU A 328 -23.32 -3.20 -17.64
CA LEU A 328 -24.46 -3.45 -16.77
C LEU A 328 -25.75 -2.99 -17.47
N ILE A 329 -26.73 -3.88 -17.59
CA ILE A 329 -28.07 -3.55 -18.08
C ILE A 329 -29.03 -3.63 -16.90
N SER A 330 -29.86 -2.62 -16.69
CA SER A 330 -30.92 -2.69 -15.67
C SER A 330 -32.17 -3.33 -16.23
N ILE A 331 -32.64 -4.41 -15.60
CA ILE A 331 -33.99 -4.92 -15.78
C ILE A 331 -34.69 -4.79 -14.42
N SER A 332 -35.70 -3.94 -14.34
CA SER A 332 -36.40 -3.67 -13.08
C SER A 332 -37.72 -4.45 -12.99
N ILE A 333 -38.00 -5.01 -11.83
CA ILE A 333 -39.29 -5.58 -11.45
C ILE A 333 -39.55 -5.36 -9.94
N ASN A 334 -40.79 -5.49 -9.49
CA ASN A 334 -41.20 -5.11 -8.15
C ASN A 334 -40.73 -6.13 -7.10
N LEU A 335 -40.82 -7.44 -7.35
CA LEU A 335 -40.40 -8.52 -6.42
C LEU A 335 -41.08 -8.51 -5.03
N VAL A 336 -41.94 -7.53 -4.71
CA VAL A 336 -42.68 -7.42 -3.43
C VAL A 336 -44.12 -7.96 -3.52
N SER A 337 -44.65 -8.14 -4.74
CA SER A 337 -46.01 -8.64 -5.01
C SER A 337 -45.96 -9.86 -5.93
N SER A 338 -47.05 -10.64 -5.99
CA SER A 338 -47.20 -11.76 -6.94
C SER A 338 -47.10 -11.26 -8.39
N ASP A 339 -45.88 -11.08 -8.89
CA ASP A 339 -45.62 -10.83 -10.30
C ASP A 339 -46.07 -12.07 -11.08
N SER A 340 -46.79 -11.85 -12.18
CA SER A 340 -47.20 -12.97 -13.02
C SER A 340 -45.97 -13.62 -13.65
N PRO A 341 -45.93 -14.94 -13.83
CA PRO A 341 -44.84 -15.61 -14.53
C PRO A 341 -44.58 -15.02 -15.92
N SER A 342 -45.60 -14.49 -16.60
CA SER A 342 -45.46 -13.80 -17.89
C SER A 342 -44.74 -12.46 -17.78
N GLN A 343 -44.97 -11.67 -16.72
CA GLN A 343 -44.20 -10.45 -16.45
C GLN A 343 -42.74 -10.78 -16.17
N LEU A 344 -42.47 -11.81 -15.34
CA LEU A 344 -41.11 -12.29 -15.09
C LEU A 344 -40.41 -12.70 -16.40
N ALA A 345 -41.08 -13.49 -17.24
CA ALA A 345 -40.59 -13.93 -18.54
C ALA A 345 -40.29 -12.75 -19.50
N SER A 346 -41.04 -11.65 -19.41
CA SER A 346 -40.84 -10.48 -20.28
C SER A 346 -39.46 -9.84 -20.08
N GLY A 347 -38.97 -9.76 -18.85
CA GLY A 347 -37.63 -9.24 -18.54
C GLY A 347 -36.51 -10.10 -19.14
N PHE A 348 -36.61 -11.43 -19.00
CA PHE A 348 -35.67 -12.37 -19.63
C PHE A 348 -35.64 -12.21 -21.15
N ASN A 349 -36.82 -12.18 -21.77
CA ASN A 349 -36.96 -12.03 -23.22
C ASN A 349 -36.38 -10.70 -23.71
N TRP A 350 -36.65 -9.61 -22.99
CA TRP A 350 -36.12 -8.30 -23.35
C TRP A 350 -34.59 -8.27 -23.20
N ALA A 351 -34.04 -8.78 -22.10
CA ALA A 351 -32.59 -8.81 -21.86
C ALA A 351 -31.87 -9.58 -22.97
N TRP A 352 -32.33 -10.80 -23.28
CA TRP A 352 -31.76 -11.61 -24.37
C TRP A 352 -31.83 -10.90 -25.73
N LYS A 353 -32.98 -10.34 -26.09
CA LYS A 353 -33.15 -9.61 -27.36
C LYS A 353 -32.32 -8.33 -27.46
N ASN A 354 -31.96 -7.73 -26.33
CA ASN A 354 -31.13 -6.53 -26.27
C ASN A 354 -29.66 -6.83 -25.96
N GLY A 355 -29.25 -8.09 -26.17
CA GLY A 355 -27.84 -8.51 -26.18
C GLY A 355 -27.22 -8.66 -24.80
N ALA A 356 -28.01 -8.96 -23.76
CA ALA A 356 -27.44 -9.43 -22.51
C ALA A 356 -26.78 -10.81 -22.72
N ASP A 357 -25.52 -10.93 -22.31
CA ASP A 357 -24.76 -12.20 -22.33
C ASP A 357 -24.97 -12.99 -21.05
N VAL A 358 -25.19 -12.28 -19.93
CA VAL A 358 -25.46 -12.85 -18.61
C VAL A 358 -26.70 -12.20 -18.02
N ILE A 359 -27.56 -12.98 -17.35
CA ILE A 359 -28.69 -12.46 -16.59
C ILE A 359 -28.52 -12.89 -15.13
N SER A 360 -28.33 -11.91 -14.25
CA SER A 360 -28.19 -12.10 -12.81
C SER A 360 -29.53 -11.91 -12.12
N ASN A 361 -29.94 -12.89 -11.31
CA ASN A 361 -31.21 -12.91 -10.57
C ASN A 361 -30.91 -13.23 -9.11
N SER A 362 -31.04 -12.23 -8.23
CA SER A 362 -30.78 -12.36 -6.79
C SER A 362 -32.09 -12.38 -5.99
N TRP A 363 -33.04 -13.20 -6.45
CA TRP A 363 -34.36 -13.39 -5.87
C TRP A 363 -34.83 -14.84 -6.09
N GLU A 364 -35.81 -15.27 -5.30
CA GLU A 364 -36.40 -16.62 -5.38
C GLU A 364 -37.93 -16.55 -5.24
N ASP A 365 -38.63 -17.58 -5.73
CA ASP A 365 -40.06 -17.78 -5.47
C ASP A 365 -40.25 -18.89 -4.42
N MET A 366 -40.83 -18.57 -3.27
CA MET A 366 -41.06 -19.55 -2.19
C MET A 366 -42.16 -20.59 -2.51
N ARG A 367 -42.88 -20.47 -3.63
CA ARG A 367 -44.02 -21.34 -3.98
C ARG A 367 -43.64 -22.73 -4.51
N HIS A 368 -42.36 -23.06 -4.67
CA HIS A 368 -41.90 -24.38 -5.11
C HIS A 368 -42.12 -25.52 -4.09
N ARG A 369 -42.69 -25.25 -2.91
CA ARG A 369 -43.02 -26.28 -1.88
C ARG A 369 -44.49 -26.75 -1.89
N ALA A 370 -45.29 -26.33 -2.87
CA ALA A 370 -46.74 -26.61 -2.89
C ALA A 370 -47.22 -27.44 -4.10
N LEU A 371 -46.33 -28.20 -4.76
CA LEU A 371 -46.69 -29.16 -5.80
C LEU A 371 -46.08 -30.54 -5.51
#